data_AF-A0A934HGR8-F1
#
_entry.id   AF-A0A934HGR8-F1
#
_cell.length_a   1.000
_cell.length_b   1.000
_cell.length_c   1.000
_cell.angle_alpha   90.00
_cell.angle_beta   90.00
_cell.angle_gamma   90.00
#
_symmetry.space_group_name_H-M   'P 1'
#
loop_
_entity.id
_entity.type
_entity.pdbx_description
1 polymer ?
#
loop_
_entity_poly.entity_id
_entity_poly.type
_entity_poly.pdbx_seq_one_letter_code
_entity_poly.pdbx_strand_id
1 'polypeptide(L)'
;MNKRTLMTIFLAVVLTVATIAGVWRARAQGGDSVGLPMLPAANPYSPTSSEQETAALYQQVTPSLVNITVATRDGSQGTGSGFVIDTEGHIVTNNHVVEDAFYIE
;
A
#
# COMPACT_ATOMS: atom_id res chain seq x y z
N MET A 1 29.25 -70.60 15.82
CA MET A 1 28.55 -69.31 15.71
C MET A 1 27.05 -69.57 15.76
N ASN A 2 26.35 -69.02 16.74
CA ASN A 2 24.98 -69.45 17.06
C ASN A 2 23.98 -68.78 16.12
N LYS A 3 22.98 -69.53 15.64
CA LYS A 3 21.96 -69.03 14.69
C LYS A 3 21.32 -67.70 15.14
N ARG A 4 21.17 -67.52 16.45
CA ARG A 4 20.64 -66.28 17.07
C ARG A 4 21.58 -65.08 16.86
N THR A 5 22.89 -65.25 17.01
CA THR A 5 23.89 -64.19 16.78
C THR A 5 23.99 -63.79 15.31
N LEU A 6 23.82 -64.76 14.39
CA LEU A 6 23.78 -64.48 12.95
C LEU A 6 22.52 -63.65 12.58
N MET A 7 21.37 -63.99 13.17
CA MET A 7 20.10 -63.30 12.93
C MET A 7 20.11 -61.87 13.47
N THR A 8 20.73 -61.63 14.64
CA THR A 8 20.85 -60.28 15.21
C THR A 8 21.78 -59.38 14.40
N ILE A 9 22.90 -59.91 13.91
CA ILE A 9 23.83 -59.15 13.06
C ILE A 9 23.14 -58.80 11.73
N PHE A 10 22.43 -59.75 11.12
CA PHE A 10 21.68 -59.49 9.88
C PHE A 10 20.63 -58.40 10.07
N LEU A 11 19.84 -58.46 11.15
CA LEU A 11 18.84 -57.44 11.45
C LEU A 11 19.48 -56.06 11.66
N ALA A 12 20.60 -55.98 12.37
CA ALA A 12 21.31 -54.73 12.60
C ALA A 12 21.83 -54.12 11.29
N VAL A 13 22.38 -54.94 10.38
CA VAL A 13 22.85 -54.48 9.05
C VAL A 13 21.69 -53.99 8.18
N VAL A 14 20.55 -54.68 8.18
CA VAL A 14 19.37 -54.22 7.44
C VAL A 14 18.88 -52.87 7.96
N LEU A 15 18.88 -52.69 9.28
CA LEU A 15 18.41 -51.47 9.93
C LEU A 15 19.34 -50.28 9.64
N THR A 16 20.66 -50.50 9.62
CA THR A 16 21.63 -49.44 9.27
C THR A 16 21.58 -49.06 7.80
N VAL A 17 21.41 -50.03 6.90
CA VAL A 17 21.26 -49.73 5.47
C VAL A 17 19.96 -48.96 5.21
N ALA A 18 18.86 -49.31 5.89
CA ALA A 18 17.58 -48.62 5.77
C ALA A 18 17.65 -47.17 6.26
N THR A 19 18.32 -46.89 7.38
CA THR A 19 18.46 -45.51 7.89
C THR A 19 19.35 -44.65 6.99
N ILE A 20 20.46 -45.21 6.50
CA ILE A 20 21.33 -44.52 5.54
C ILE A 20 20.52 -44.18 4.28
N ALA A 21 19.88 -45.16 3.65
CA ALA A 21 19.06 -44.93 2.46
C ALA A 21 17.94 -43.91 2.69
N GLY A 22 17.29 -43.95 3.86
CA GLY A 22 16.28 -42.97 4.25
C GLY A 22 16.82 -41.54 4.32
N VAL A 23 17.98 -41.33 4.94
CA VAL A 23 18.62 -40.00 5.06
C VAL A 23 19.09 -39.48 3.71
N TRP A 24 19.67 -40.34 2.86
CA TRP A 24 20.04 -39.97 1.49
C TRP A 24 18.81 -39.54 0.68
N ARG A 25 17.71 -40.29 0.76
CA ARG A 25 16.47 -39.97 0.06
C ARG A 25 15.84 -38.69 0.58
N ALA A 26 15.90 -38.42 1.88
CA ALA A 26 15.37 -37.18 2.46
C ALA A 26 16.20 -35.95 2.06
N ARG A 27 17.54 -36.07 1.98
CA ARG A 27 18.40 -35.00 1.46
C ARG A 27 18.28 -34.80 -0.06
N ALA A 28 18.07 -35.88 -0.81
CA ALA A 28 17.86 -35.82 -2.25
C ALA A 28 16.52 -35.17 -2.63
N GLN A 29 15.52 -35.23 -1.74
CA GLN A 29 14.25 -34.51 -1.86
C GLN A 29 14.37 -33.04 -1.41
N GLY A 30 15.55 -32.42 -1.59
CA GLY A 30 15.74 -30.99 -1.37
C GLY A 30 14.62 -30.23 -2.07
N GLY A 31 13.87 -29.42 -1.30
CA GLY A 31 12.57 -28.92 -1.68
C GLY A 31 12.57 -28.20 -3.02
N ASP A 32 11.76 -28.69 -3.95
CA ASP A 32 11.43 -27.99 -5.19
C ASP A 32 10.75 -26.67 -4.82
N SER A 33 11.52 -25.59 -4.85
CA SER A 33 10.97 -24.25 -4.76
C SER A 33 10.25 -24.01 -6.08
N VAL A 34 8.93 -24.12 -6.06
CA VAL A 34 8.07 -23.73 -7.19
C VAL A 34 8.21 -22.22 -7.32
N GLY A 35 9.16 -21.78 -8.16
CA GLY A 35 9.30 -20.38 -8.52
C GLY A 35 8.02 -19.94 -9.23
N LEU A 36 7.22 -19.11 -8.58
CA LEU A 36 6.07 -18.49 -9.23
C LEU A 36 6.58 -17.60 -10.37
N PRO A 37 5.92 -17.59 -11.54
CA PRO A 37 6.31 -16.69 -12.61
C PRO A 37 6.19 -15.25 -12.13
N MET A 38 7.29 -14.49 -12.23
CA MET A 38 7.29 -13.07 -11.95
C MET A 38 6.39 -12.39 -12.99
N LEU A 39 5.38 -11.66 -12.53
CA LEU A 39 4.57 -10.85 -13.43
C LEU A 39 5.44 -9.72 -13.98
N PRO A 40 5.26 -9.33 -15.26
CA PRO A 40 5.98 -8.20 -15.82
C PRO A 40 5.66 -6.95 -14.99
N ALA A 41 6.70 -6.15 -14.73
CA ALA A 41 6.50 -4.83 -14.15
C ALA A 41 5.61 -3.99 -15.08
N ALA A 42 4.69 -3.22 -14.51
CA ALA A 42 3.91 -2.27 -15.29
C ALA A 42 4.84 -1.27 -15.99
N ASN A 43 4.46 -0.85 -17.19
CA ASN A 43 5.16 0.25 -17.85
C ASN A 43 5.12 1.49 -16.94
N PRO A 44 6.22 2.27 -16.87
CA PRO A 44 6.23 3.51 -16.13
C PRO A 44 5.17 4.45 -16.72
N TYR A 45 4.35 5.02 -15.84
CA TYR A 45 3.37 6.02 -16.24
C TYR A 45 4.10 7.29 -16.72
N SER A 46 3.75 7.75 -17.92
CA SER A 46 4.22 9.00 -18.48
C SER A 46 3.00 9.87 -18.75
N PRO A 47 2.81 10.98 -18.00
CA PRO A 47 1.67 11.86 -18.22
C PRO A 47 1.76 12.51 -19.60
N THR A 48 0.62 12.60 -20.26
CA THR A 48 0.40 13.36 -21.49
C THR A 48 0.66 14.85 -21.26
N SER A 49 0.87 15.61 -22.34
CA SER A 49 1.04 17.06 -22.25
C SER A 49 -0.16 17.75 -21.60
N SER A 50 -1.38 17.30 -21.89
CA SER A 50 -2.60 17.83 -21.29
C SER A 50 -2.70 17.58 -19.78
N GLU A 51 -2.25 16.41 -19.30
CA GLU A 51 -2.21 16.11 -17.87
C GLU A 51 -1.18 16.98 -17.16
N GLN A 52 -0.02 17.21 -17.78
CA GLN A 52 1.00 18.10 -17.25
C GLN A 52 0.53 19.56 -17.18
N GLU A 53 -0.13 20.05 -18.23
CA GLU A 53 -0.70 21.40 -18.26
C GLU A 53 -1.78 21.58 -17.20
N THR A 54 -2.68 20.60 -17.08
CA THR A 54 -3.71 20.60 -16.04
C THR A 54 -3.07 20.62 -14.64
N ALA A 55 -2.09 19.76 -14.38
CA ALA A 55 -1.37 19.74 -13.11
C ALA A 55 -0.66 21.08 -12.82
N ALA A 56 -0.06 21.71 -13.82
CA ALA A 56 0.58 23.01 -13.69
C ALA A 56 -0.43 24.12 -13.35
N LEU A 57 -1.60 24.12 -13.99
CA LEU A 57 -2.69 25.04 -13.67
C LEU A 57 -3.15 24.87 -12.22
N TYR A 58 -3.38 23.63 -11.77
CA TYR A 58 -3.72 23.36 -10.37
C TYR A 58 -2.66 23.89 -9.41
N GLN A 59 -1.38 23.64 -9.68
CA GLN A 59 -0.27 24.12 -8.85
C GLN A 59 -0.22 25.65 -8.81
N GLN A 60 -0.54 26.32 -9.91
CA GLN A 60 -0.55 27.78 -10.00
C GLN A 60 -1.71 28.42 -9.23
N VAL A 61 -2.91 27.83 -9.27
CA VAL A 61 -4.12 28.45 -8.69
C VAL A 61 -4.38 28.06 -7.24
N THR A 62 -3.91 26.89 -6.79
CA THR A 62 -4.14 26.39 -5.43
C THR A 62 -3.73 27.39 -4.32
N PRO A 63 -2.61 28.13 -4.44
CA PRO A 63 -2.24 29.12 -3.43
C PRO A 63 -3.25 30.26 -3.24
N SER A 64 -4.15 30.49 -4.21
CA SER A 64 -5.18 31.53 -4.12
C SER A 64 -6.48 31.02 -3.49
N LEU A 65 -6.60 29.72 -3.20
CA LEU A 65 -7.79 29.13 -2.60
C LEU A 65 -7.72 29.18 -1.07
N VAL A 66 -8.87 29.43 -0.44
CA VAL A 66 -9.01 29.45 1.02
C VAL A 66 -10.15 28.52 1.46
N ASN A 67 -9.98 27.93 2.64
CA ASN A 67 -11.09 27.32 3.37
C ASN A 67 -11.77 28.41 4.20
N ILE A 68 -13.10 28.39 4.21
CA ILE A 68 -13.91 29.32 5.00
C ILE A 68 -14.73 28.47 5.96
N THR A 69 -14.56 28.69 7.25
CA THR A 69 -15.39 28.09 8.30
C THR A 69 -16.24 29.18 8.91
N VAL A 70 -17.51 28.86 9.17
CA VAL A 70 -18.47 29.81 9.76
C VAL A 70 -19.12 29.20 10.98
N ALA A 71 -19.44 30.05 11.94
CA ALA A 71 -20.30 29.70 13.06
C ALA A 71 -21.56 30.56 13.02
N THR A 72 -22.71 29.96 13.24
CA THR A 72 -24.02 30.61 13.27
C THR A 72 -24.44 30.90 14.72
N ARG A 73 -25.44 31.77 14.91
CA ARG A 73 -25.88 32.21 16.26
C ARG A 73 -26.46 31.10 17.14
N ASP A 74 -27.00 30.05 16.54
CA ASP A 74 -27.54 28.87 17.22
C ASP A 74 -26.44 27.86 17.63
N GLY A 75 -25.17 28.16 17.33
CA GLY A 75 -24.02 27.31 17.62
C GLY A 75 -23.72 26.26 16.53
N SER A 76 -24.44 26.28 15.41
CA SER A 76 -24.12 25.43 14.26
C SER A 76 -22.84 25.92 13.56
N GLN A 77 -22.16 25.01 12.86
CA GLN A 77 -20.95 25.30 12.10
C GLN A 77 -21.17 24.95 10.62
N GLY A 78 -20.63 25.77 9.74
CA GLY A 78 -20.64 25.58 8.29
C GLY A 78 -19.24 25.70 7.70
N THR A 79 -19.02 25.10 6.55
CA THR A 79 -17.76 25.22 5.81
C THR A 79 -18.02 25.51 4.34
N GLY A 80 -17.06 26.17 3.71
CA GLY A 80 -17.06 26.49 2.30
C GLY A 80 -15.65 26.78 1.80
N SER A 81 -15.56 27.16 0.54
CA SER A 81 -14.29 27.58 -0.07
C SER A 81 -14.45 28.96 -0.67
N GLY A 82 -13.34 29.64 -0.83
CA GLY A 82 -13.26 30.88 -1.58
C GLY A 82 -11.93 31.01 -2.28
N PHE A 83 -11.75 32.12 -2.98
CA PHE A 83 -10.47 32.48 -3.57
C PHE A 83 -10.17 33.96 -3.41
N VAL A 84 -8.89 34.27 -3.28
CA VAL A 84 -8.38 35.64 -3.16
C VAL A 84 -8.37 36.29 -4.54
N ILE A 85 -8.91 37.50 -4.66
CA ILE A 85 -9.03 38.21 -5.95
C ILE A 85 -7.98 39.32 -6.15
N ASP A 86 -7.35 39.78 -5.07
CA ASP A 86 -6.34 40.82 -5.11
C ASP A 86 -5.34 40.71 -3.95
N THR A 87 -4.31 41.55 -3.99
CA THR A 87 -3.27 41.59 -2.96
C THR A 87 -3.67 42.30 -1.67
N GLU A 88 -4.87 42.92 -1.65
CA GLU A 88 -5.43 43.55 -0.45
C GLU A 88 -6.10 42.51 0.46
N GLY A 89 -6.36 41.30 -0.07
CA GLY A 89 -6.89 40.17 0.68
C GLY A 89 -8.40 40.00 0.54
N HIS A 90 -9.04 40.61 -0.48
CA HIS A 90 -10.44 40.36 -0.73
C HIS A 90 -10.67 38.92 -1.21
N ILE A 91 -11.70 38.27 -0.65
CA ILE A 91 -12.05 36.87 -0.92
C ILE A 91 -13.46 36.82 -1.53
N VAL A 92 -13.61 36.03 -2.59
CA VAL A 92 -14.91 35.69 -3.17
C VAL A 92 -15.35 34.30 -2.71
N THR A 93 -16.61 34.19 -2.28
CA THR A 93 -17.28 32.94 -1.91
C THR A 93 -18.75 32.97 -2.34
N ASN A 94 -19.45 31.86 -2.21
CA ASN A 94 -20.88 31.78 -2.44
C ASN A 94 -21.66 32.43 -1.29
N ASN A 95 -22.78 33.10 -1.59
CA ASN A 95 -23.60 33.78 -0.57
C ASN A 95 -24.05 32.85 0.56
N HIS A 96 -24.51 31.64 0.24
CA HIS A 96 -25.01 30.68 1.23
C HIS A 96 -23.96 30.21 2.23
N VAL A 97 -22.67 30.42 1.96
CA VAL A 97 -21.59 30.10 2.91
C VAL A 97 -21.59 31.09 4.07
N VAL A 98 -21.97 32.35 3.82
CA VAL A 98 -21.84 33.45 4.78
C VAL A 98 -23.16 34.09 5.22
N GLU A 99 -24.28 33.74 4.58
CA GLU A 99 -25.60 34.35 4.80
C GLU A 99 -26.05 34.36 6.27
N ASP A 100 -25.86 33.25 6.98
CA ASP A 100 -26.23 33.10 8.41
C ASP A 100 -25.01 33.18 9.35
N ALA A 101 -23.84 33.51 8.83
CA ALA A 101 -22.60 33.52 9.60
C ALA A 101 -22.63 34.62 10.67
N PHE A 102 -22.48 34.22 11.93
CA PHE A 102 -22.20 35.12 13.05
C PHE A 102 -20.70 35.41 13.18
N TYR A 103 -19.87 34.42 12.84
CA TYR A 103 -18.41 34.50 12.87
C TYR A 103 -17.84 33.71 11.69
N ILE A 104 -16.72 34.18 11.14
CA ILE A 104 -16.02 33.58 10.00
C ILE A 104 -14.53 33.43 10.37
N GLU A 105 -13.96 32.25 10.10
CA GLU A 105 -12.53 31.93 10.24
C GLU A 105 -11.95 31.21 9.02
#